data_AF-A0A8S1YJF1-F1
#
_entry.id   AF-A0A8S1YJF1-F1
#
_cell.length_a   1.000
_cell.length_b   1.000
_cell.length_c   1.000
_cell.angle_alpha   90.00
_cell.angle_beta   90.00
_cell.angle_gamma   90.00
#
_symmetry.space_group_name_H-M   'P 1'
#
loop_
_entity.id
_entity.type
_entity.pdbx_description
1 polymer ?
#
loop_
_entity_poly.entity_id
_entity_poly.type
_entity_poly.pdbx_seq_one_letter_code
_entity_poly.pdbx_strand_id
1 'polypeptide(L)'
;MIFWLIKTICIQAVLGQKGYQEYQNVFGSQNDLCPDLHTSVPGMHPHQCVSYAKICQGVTEVIIKTETNGTQHICHPRFQLYGSESITKDTQSVHCGYQLGISLVMEQQYDGHYKYYCKDFRFYGASIQRCLIVALQNGYLKCLFCKFPYFDYDCKYVQLGYNILSPGTPLTSQKCDGYCLECDEQRSCIQCREGFSKRQADDNGCQLQCSGFRACYLDSSQNIIGNYGCLPGWMMHESKCYTSTIYYCELPYNAQFGFGCEKCFDGFFLGKVHAMDNYYTYCYQYDKNCHKERQIIQEIRDPQNDYKYFVGCYQCDPGYIQFESYSYCQKISSFKEYCILLDLQGINCIACYPSFALQPDGTCKYFQCEPQCSTCLDNDPSFCTTCDSTQNEIADNGICKCIPNSGLQEGNCTLCKEGYCQECELENFYSCISCKVGSNRILINKQCNCLFGYYDPENEDQICLRILILSYFSL
;
A
#
# COMPACT_ATOMS: atom_id res chain seq x y z
N MET A 1 -2.79 -24.06 -16.69
CA MET A 1 -2.14 -23.12 -15.76
C MET A 1 -1.34 -22.00 -16.46
N ILE A 2 -0.88 -22.18 -17.71
CA ILE A 2 -0.14 -21.15 -18.47
C ILE A 2 -1.06 -20.07 -19.11
N PHE A 3 -2.34 -20.38 -19.36
CA PHE A 3 -3.30 -19.41 -19.92
C PHE A 3 -3.78 -18.33 -18.94
N TRP A 4 -3.54 -18.49 -17.64
CA TRP A 4 -3.90 -17.49 -16.63
C TRP A 4 -2.85 -16.37 -16.53
N LEU A 5 -1.57 -16.68 -16.79
CA LEU A 5 -0.48 -15.69 -16.81
C LEU A 5 -0.57 -14.74 -18.02
N ILE A 6 -0.98 -15.23 -19.18
CA ILE A 6 -1.03 -14.43 -20.42
C ILE A 6 -2.15 -13.37 -20.37
N LYS A 7 -3.27 -13.64 -19.68
CA LYS A 7 -4.34 -12.65 -19.49
C LYS A 7 -3.94 -11.52 -18.54
N THR A 8 -3.23 -11.82 -17.46
CA THR A 8 -2.80 -10.81 -16.47
C THR A 8 -1.75 -9.86 -17.05
N ILE A 9 -0.80 -10.38 -17.85
CA ILE A 9 0.26 -9.59 -18.49
C ILE A 9 -0.32 -8.64 -19.57
N CYS A 10 -1.29 -9.09 -20.37
CA CYS A 10 -1.93 -8.24 -21.38
C CYS A 10 -2.78 -7.10 -20.78
N ILE A 11 -3.42 -7.32 -19.63
CA ILE A 11 -4.22 -6.29 -18.94
C ILE A 11 -3.30 -5.21 -18.33
N GLN A 12 -2.17 -5.62 -17.73
CA GLN A 12 -1.17 -4.71 -17.16
C GLN A 12 -0.54 -3.80 -18.24
N ALA A 13 -0.18 -4.37 -19.39
CA ALA A 13 0.47 -3.63 -20.47
C ALA A 13 -0.46 -2.65 -21.22
N VAL A 14 -1.73 -3.05 -21.46
CA VAL A 14 -2.65 -2.28 -22.33
C VAL A 14 -3.37 -1.14 -21.58
N LEU A 15 -3.65 -1.28 -20.29
CA LEU A 15 -4.45 -0.30 -19.52
C LEU A 15 -3.60 0.67 -18.69
N GLY A 16 -2.28 0.59 -18.74
CA GLY A 16 -1.43 1.36 -17.83
C GLY A 16 -1.73 1.05 -16.36
N GLN A 17 -2.21 -0.16 -16.09
CA GLN A 17 -2.53 -0.63 -14.76
C GLN A 17 -1.20 -0.80 -14.02
N LYS A 18 -0.75 0.24 -13.29
CA LYS A 18 0.27 0.07 -12.23
C LYS A 18 -0.38 -0.76 -11.13
N GLY A 19 -0.53 -2.06 -11.39
CA GLY A 19 -1.09 -2.99 -10.44
C GLY A 19 -0.22 -2.98 -9.19
N TYR A 20 -0.83 -3.24 -8.03
CA TYR A 20 -0.10 -3.42 -6.77
C TYR A 20 1.15 -4.33 -6.93
N GLN A 21 1.08 -5.31 -7.83
CA GLN A 21 2.18 -6.22 -8.20
C GLN A 21 3.41 -5.56 -8.83
N GLU A 22 3.29 -4.49 -9.64
CA GLU A 22 4.48 -3.83 -10.21
C GLU A 22 5.30 -3.12 -9.13
N TYR A 23 4.60 -2.61 -8.10
CA TYR A 23 5.21 -1.99 -6.94
C TYR A 23 5.60 -2.97 -5.83
N GLN A 24 5.16 -4.24 -5.87
CA GLN A 24 5.83 -5.28 -5.06
C GLN A 24 7.32 -5.38 -5.42
N ASN A 25 7.74 -4.96 -6.61
CA ASN A 25 9.16 -4.85 -6.99
C ASN A 25 9.79 -3.50 -6.63
N VAL A 26 9.04 -2.55 -6.08
CA VAL A 26 9.53 -1.22 -5.65
C VAL A 26 9.56 -1.16 -4.12
N PHE A 27 8.52 -1.63 -3.45
CA PHE A 27 8.43 -1.76 -2.00
C PHE A 27 8.76 -3.17 -1.48
N GLY A 28 9.09 -4.10 -2.37
CA GLY A 28 9.51 -5.46 -2.04
C GLY A 28 8.33 -6.37 -1.64
N SER A 29 8.33 -7.61 -2.14
CA SER A 29 7.81 -8.74 -1.38
C SER A 29 8.72 -8.89 -0.17
N GLN A 30 8.25 -8.46 1.01
CA GLN A 30 9.04 -8.46 2.24
C GLN A 30 9.25 -9.91 2.71
N ASN A 31 10.47 -10.42 2.57
CA ASN A 31 10.88 -11.67 3.24
C ASN A 31 11.34 -11.40 4.68
N ASP A 32 11.87 -10.20 4.94
CA ASP A 32 12.24 -9.77 6.28
C ASP A 32 11.08 -8.97 6.88
N LEU A 33 10.33 -9.63 7.76
CA LEU A 33 9.20 -9.07 8.47
C LEU A 33 9.74 -8.16 9.57
N CYS A 34 9.42 -6.86 9.52
CA CYS A 34 9.45 -6.10 10.77
C CYS A 34 8.59 -6.86 11.80
N PRO A 35 9.00 -6.90 13.07
CA PRO A 35 8.22 -7.56 14.11
C PRO A 35 6.80 -7.00 14.17
N ASP A 36 5.89 -7.77 14.76
CA ASP A 36 4.49 -7.39 14.87
C ASP A 36 4.30 -5.92 15.32
N LEU A 37 3.25 -5.28 14.81
CA LEU A 37 2.89 -3.87 15.03
C LEU A 37 3.91 -2.84 14.50
N HIS A 38 4.98 -3.30 13.85
CA HIS A 38 5.90 -2.46 13.08
C HIS A 38 5.69 -2.68 11.59
N THR A 39 6.19 -1.74 10.81
CA THR A 39 6.13 -1.80 9.36
C THR A 39 7.42 -1.25 8.78
N SER A 40 7.89 -1.89 7.72
CA SER A 40 9.09 -1.42 7.03
C SER A 40 8.73 -0.18 6.24
N VAL A 41 9.37 0.95 6.58
CA VAL A 41 9.20 2.23 5.87
C VAL A 41 10.57 2.67 5.38
N PRO A 42 10.91 2.33 4.12
CA PRO A 42 12.17 2.73 3.52
C PRO A 42 12.41 4.25 3.61
N GLY A 43 13.62 4.63 4.00
CA GLY A 43 14.06 6.03 4.14
C GLY A 43 13.86 6.64 5.53
N MET A 44 13.51 5.84 6.55
CA MET A 44 13.39 6.24 7.95
C MET A 44 14.68 6.08 8.77
N HIS A 45 15.83 6.54 8.27
CA HIS A 45 17.09 6.36 9.01
C HIS A 45 17.10 7.09 10.37
N PRO A 46 17.66 6.47 11.44
CA PRO A 46 18.42 5.21 11.45
C PRO A 46 17.59 3.93 11.68
N HIS A 47 16.24 3.97 11.59
CA HIS A 47 15.36 2.82 11.84
C HIS A 47 14.40 2.54 10.68
N GLN A 48 14.58 1.40 10.02
CA GLN A 48 13.73 1.06 8.87
C GLN A 48 12.36 0.50 9.26
N CYS A 49 12.23 -0.01 10.49
CA CYS A 49 10.96 -0.45 11.05
C CYS A 49 10.41 0.63 11.97
N VAL A 50 9.17 1.05 11.71
CA VAL A 50 8.46 2.03 12.54
C VAL A 50 7.12 1.46 12.97
N SER A 51 6.63 1.85 14.14
CA SER A 51 5.33 1.41 14.63
C SER A 51 4.21 2.31 14.15
N TYR A 52 3.05 1.70 13.89
CA TYR A 52 1.82 2.39 13.50
C TYR A 52 0.84 2.63 14.66
N ALA A 53 1.31 2.54 15.91
CA ALA A 53 0.45 2.69 17.08
C ALA A 53 0.04 4.15 17.35
N LYS A 54 -1.17 4.34 17.87
CA LYS A 54 -1.71 5.66 18.26
C LYS A 54 -0.81 6.37 19.28
N ILE A 55 -0.12 5.61 20.13
CA ILE A 55 0.84 6.14 21.10
C ILE A 55 1.98 6.92 20.43
N CYS A 56 2.29 6.65 19.16
CA CYS A 56 3.31 7.37 18.38
C CYS A 56 2.86 8.72 17.83
N GLN A 57 1.62 9.15 18.07
CA GLN A 57 1.15 10.46 17.62
C GLN A 57 1.91 11.60 18.30
N GLY A 58 2.35 12.58 17.51
CA GLY A 58 2.94 13.83 18.01
C GLY A 58 4.39 13.72 18.48
N VAL A 59 5.08 12.61 18.17
CA VAL A 59 6.50 12.49 18.49
C VAL A 59 7.33 13.45 17.62
N THR A 60 8.25 14.16 18.25
CA THR A 60 9.14 15.15 17.60
C THR A 60 10.53 14.60 17.31
N GLU A 61 10.89 13.49 17.96
CA GLU A 61 12.14 12.77 17.78
C GLU A 61 11.85 11.27 17.75
N VAL A 62 12.84 10.48 17.34
CA VAL A 62 12.69 9.02 17.34
C VAL A 62 12.72 8.54 18.78
N ILE A 63 11.62 7.94 19.24
CA ILE A 63 11.51 7.42 20.61
C ILE A 63 10.83 6.07 20.63
N ILE A 64 11.26 5.22 21.55
CA ILE A 64 10.57 3.98 21.87
C ILE A 64 9.50 4.32 22.92
N LYS A 65 8.25 3.98 22.63
CA LYS A 65 7.15 4.06 23.60
C LYS A 65 6.69 2.65 23.95
N THR A 66 6.33 2.45 25.20
CA THR A 66 5.87 1.14 25.71
C THR A 66 4.43 1.25 26.17
N GLU A 67 3.56 0.35 25.71
CA GLU A 67 2.19 0.22 26.20
C GLU A 67 2.13 -0.46 27.57
N THR A 68 0.97 -0.41 28.23
CA THR A 68 0.78 -1.00 29.58
C THR A 68 0.96 -2.51 29.62
N ASN A 69 0.83 -3.18 28.47
CA ASN A 69 1.06 -4.63 28.30
C ASN A 69 2.54 -4.98 28.01
N GLY A 70 3.44 -3.99 27.97
CA GLY A 70 4.86 -4.20 27.68
C GLY A 70 5.24 -4.14 26.20
N THR A 71 4.27 -3.99 25.28
CA THR A 71 4.56 -3.87 23.85
C THR A 71 5.34 -2.58 23.55
N GLN A 72 6.46 -2.70 22.85
CA GLN A 72 7.29 -1.57 22.43
C GLN A 72 6.93 -1.08 21.03
N HIS A 73 7.02 0.23 20.83
CA HIS A 73 6.71 0.91 19.59
C HIS A 73 7.84 1.87 19.21
N ILE A 74 8.50 1.65 18.07
CA ILE A 74 9.44 2.64 17.51
C ILE A 74 8.65 3.75 16.85
N CYS A 75 8.52 4.88 17.53
CA CYS A 75 7.79 6.03 17.03
C CYS A 75 8.75 6.98 16.30
N HIS A 76 8.45 7.29 15.03
CA HIS A 76 9.32 8.13 14.20
C HIS A 76 8.62 9.46 13.84
N PRO A 77 9.27 10.63 13.98
CA PRO A 77 8.64 11.94 13.72
C PRO A 77 8.24 12.13 12.25
N ARG A 78 8.93 11.45 11.34
CA ARG A 78 8.58 11.42 9.91
C ARG A 78 7.49 10.40 9.57
N PHE A 79 7.04 9.56 10.51
CA PHE A 79 5.94 8.62 10.32
C PHE A 79 4.83 8.91 11.35
N GLN A 80 3.79 9.64 10.94
CA GLN A 80 2.75 10.13 11.85
C GLN A 80 1.39 9.58 11.44
N LEU A 81 0.83 8.65 12.21
CA LEU A 81 -0.56 8.28 12.02
C LEU A 81 -1.50 9.32 12.60
N TYR A 82 -2.50 9.66 11.80
CA TYR A 82 -3.58 10.56 12.19
C TYR A 82 -4.90 9.82 12.01
N GLY A 83 -5.58 9.54 13.13
CA GLY A 83 -7.04 9.36 13.16
C GLY A 83 -7.66 8.21 12.37
N SER A 84 -7.18 6.97 12.51
CA SER A 84 -7.93 5.79 12.05
C SER A 84 -8.03 4.78 13.18
N GLU A 85 -9.25 4.59 13.71
CA GLU A 85 -9.57 3.64 14.78
C GLU A 85 -9.61 2.17 14.29
N SER A 86 -9.32 1.93 13.01
CA SER A 86 -9.34 0.58 12.44
C SER A 86 -8.35 0.50 11.27
N ILE A 87 -7.18 -0.07 11.56
CA ILE A 87 -6.27 -0.59 10.56
C ILE A 87 -6.56 -2.09 10.45
N THR A 88 -6.92 -2.55 9.27
CA THR A 88 -7.02 -3.99 8.99
C THR A 88 -5.62 -4.59 8.97
N LYS A 89 -5.49 -5.80 9.53
CA LYS A 89 -4.27 -6.63 9.62
C LYS A 89 -3.70 -7.09 8.28
N ASP A 90 -3.62 -6.25 7.26
CA ASP A 90 -2.72 -6.57 6.15
C ASP A 90 -1.30 -6.24 6.63
N THR A 91 -0.58 -7.27 7.06
CA THR A 91 0.80 -7.17 7.54
C THR A 91 1.76 -6.67 6.44
N GLN A 92 1.32 -6.64 5.18
CA GLN A 92 2.15 -6.29 4.03
C GLN A 92 2.02 -4.83 3.59
N SER A 93 1.01 -4.09 4.03
CA SER A 93 0.79 -2.72 3.58
C SER A 93 0.34 -1.77 4.68
N VAL A 94 1.04 -0.65 4.81
CA VAL A 94 0.58 0.47 5.64
C VAL A 94 -0.48 1.22 4.85
N HIS A 95 -1.69 1.28 5.41
CA HIS A 95 -2.70 2.19 4.91
C HIS A 95 -3.43 2.89 6.06
N CYS A 96 -3.84 4.12 5.82
CA CYS A 96 -4.55 4.95 6.79
C CYS A 96 -6.04 4.56 6.98
N GLY A 97 -6.42 3.36 6.54
CA GLY A 97 -7.77 2.81 6.57
C GLY A 97 -8.43 2.78 5.18
N TYR A 98 -9.47 1.94 5.03
CA TYR A 98 -10.21 1.79 3.77
C TYR A 98 -11.31 2.84 3.57
N GLN A 99 -11.61 3.67 4.58
CA GLN A 99 -12.62 4.72 4.47
C GLN A 99 -12.29 5.65 3.31
N LEU A 100 -13.27 5.92 2.44
CA LEU A 100 -13.10 6.85 1.32
C LEU A 100 -12.64 8.22 1.83
N GLY A 101 -11.65 8.79 1.14
CA GLY A 101 -11.04 10.07 1.48
C GLY A 101 -9.80 9.98 2.36
N ILE A 102 -9.59 8.96 3.19
CA ILE A 102 -8.38 8.90 4.03
C ILE A 102 -7.24 8.19 3.29
N SER A 103 -6.09 8.84 3.10
CA SER A 103 -4.96 8.28 2.35
C SER A 103 -3.66 8.40 3.13
N LEU A 104 -2.72 7.47 2.90
CA LEU A 104 -1.34 7.62 3.31
C LEU A 104 -0.66 8.64 2.38
N VAL A 105 -0.15 9.73 2.93
CA VAL A 105 0.62 10.73 2.18
C VAL A 105 2.08 10.44 2.33
N MET A 106 2.79 10.38 1.20
CA MET A 106 4.24 10.32 1.10
C MET A 106 4.73 11.67 0.57
N GLU A 107 5.12 12.55 1.49
CA GLU A 107 5.54 13.92 1.19
C GLU A 107 7.05 14.03 1.10
N GLN A 108 7.56 14.43 -0.07
CA GLN A 108 8.98 14.73 -0.23
C GLN A 108 9.30 16.09 0.43
N GLN A 109 10.23 16.06 1.37
CA GLN A 109 10.76 17.23 2.06
C GLN A 109 11.91 17.86 1.25
N TYR A 110 12.30 19.09 1.61
CA TYR A 110 13.35 19.84 0.91
C TYR A 110 14.75 19.22 0.98
N ASP A 111 15.01 18.42 2.01
CA ASP A 111 16.22 17.63 2.19
C ASP A 111 16.22 16.33 1.34
N GLY A 112 15.18 16.12 0.53
CA GLY A 112 14.99 14.94 -0.31
C GLY A 112 14.33 13.76 0.39
N HIS A 113 14.24 13.78 1.72
CA HIS A 113 13.65 12.72 2.52
C HIS A 113 12.12 12.71 2.43
N TYR A 114 11.50 11.58 2.78
CA TYR A 114 10.05 11.43 2.76
C TYR A 114 9.46 11.46 4.17
N LYS A 115 8.39 12.25 4.33
CA LYS A 115 7.51 12.25 5.49
C LYS A 115 6.23 11.52 5.14
N TYR A 116 5.82 10.60 5.99
CA TYR A 116 4.67 9.74 5.80
C TYR A 116 3.64 10.04 6.86
N TYR A 117 2.40 10.29 6.45
CA TYR A 117 1.32 10.57 7.39
C TYR A 117 -0.05 10.31 6.81
N CYS A 118 -1.04 10.12 7.68
CA CYS A 118 -2.43 10.00 7.26
C CYS A 118 -3.06 11.37 7.06
N LYS A 119 -3.73 11.56 5.92
CA LYS A 119 -4.49 12.78 5.64
C LYS A 119 -5.87 12.46 5.09
N ASP A 120 -6.83 13.26 5.52
CA ASP A 120 -8.20 13.22 5.02
C ASP A 120 -8.35 14.12 3.79
N PHE A 121 -8.72 13.50 2.67
CA PHE A 121 -8.97 14.09 1.37
C PHE A 121 -10.46 14.10 0.98
N ARG A 122 -11.41 13.88 1.92
CA ARG A 122 -12.86 13.88 1.64
C ARG A 122 -13.38 15.14 0.92
N PHE A 123 -12.69 16.27 1.02
CA PHE A 123 -13.06 17.54 0.36
C PHE A 123 -12.28 17.84 -0.93
N TYR A 124 -11.43 16.91 -1.37
CA TYR A 124 -10.66 17.05 -2.62
C TYR A 124 -11.39 16.39 -3.80
N GLY A 125 -10.84 16.50 -5.01
CA GLY A 125 -11.39 15.85 -6.19
C GLY A 125 -11.54 14.32 -6.04
N ALA A 126 -12.51 13.74 -6.76
CA ALA A 126 -12.87 12.33 -6.64
C ALA A 126 -11.69 11.37 -6.87
N SER A 127 -10.71 11.75 -7.70
CA SER A 127 -9.49 10.97 -7.95
C SER A 127 -8.66 10.77 -6.69
N ILE A 128 -8.42 11.84 -5.93
CA ILE A 128 -7.64 11.80 -4.70
C ILE A 128 -8.41 11.12 -3.56
N GLN A 129 -9.73 11.31 -3.46
CA GLN A 129 -10.55 10.63 -2.44
C GLN A 129 -10.45 9.10 -2.49
N ARG A 130 -10.22 8.58 -3.70
CA ARG A 130 -10.11 7.15 -3.98
C ARG A 130 -8.69 6.65 -3.89
N CYS A 131 -7.74 7.51 -3.53
CA CYS A 131 -6.36 7.16 -3.42
C CYS A 131 -6.06 6.43 -2.09
N LEU A 132 -5.29 5.36 -2.15
CA LEU A 132 -4.72 4.66 -1.01
C LEU A 132 -3.44 5.35 -0.54
N ILE A 133 -2.53 5.65 -1.48
CA ILE A 133 -1.24 6.30 -1.21
C ILE A 133 -1.06 7.49 -2.16
N VAL A 134 -0.89 8.68 -1.60
CA VAL A 134 -0.73 9.94 -2.31
C VAL A 134 0.72 10.41 -2.19
N ALA A 135 1.41 10.63 -3.31
CA ALA A 135 2.67 11.37 -3.31
C ALA A 135 2.38 12.87 -3.26
N LEU A 136 3.05 13.58 -2.36
CA LEU A 136 3.06 15.04 -2.30
C LEU A 136 4.49 15.52 -2.59
N GLN A 137 4.69 16.19 -3.72
CA GLN A 137 6.00 16.70 -4.14
C GLN A 137 5.84 18.15 -4.60
N ASN A 138 6.52 19.10 -3.95
CA ASN A 138 6.46 20.53 -4.30
C ASN A 138 5.02 21.09 -4.41
N GLY A 139 4.10 20.63 -3.55
CA GLY A 139 2.69 21.03 -3.56
C GLY A 139 1.79 20.24 -4.51
N TYR A 140 2.35 19.42 -5.39
CA TYR A 140 1.60 18.58 -6.32
C TYR A 140 1.20 17.25 -5.66
N LEU A 141 -0.09 16.93 -5.72
CA LEU A 141 -0.64 15.67 -5.25
C LEU A 141 -0.79 14.71 -6.44
N LYS A 142 -0.14 13.56 -6.36
CA LYS A 142 -0.33 12.48 -7.33
C LYS A 142 -0.78 11.23 -6.60
N CYS A 143 -1.85 10.61 -7.07
CA CYS A 143 -2.20 9.30 -6.57
C CYS A 143 -1.20 8.25 -7.09
N LEU A 144 -0.53 7.56 -6.18
CA LEU A 144 0.36 6.45 -6.52
C LEU A 144 -0.41 5.13 -6.61
N PHE A 145 -1.38 4.94 -5.71
CA PHE A 145 -2.18 3.73 -5.61
C PHE A 145 -3.63 4.06 -5.36
N CYS A 146 -4.51 3.49 -6.17
CA CYS A 146 -5.93 3.61 -5.99
C CYS A 146 -6.45 2.54 -5.04
N LYS A 147 -7.46 2.88 -4.25
CA LYS A 147 -8.26 1.91 -3.50
C LYS A 147 -8.99 1.03 -4.50
N PHE A 148 -9.09 -0.26 -4.22
CA PHE A 148 -9.92 -1.13 -5.03
C PHE A 148 -11.40 -0.67 -4.96
N PRO A 149 -12.18 -0.71 -6.06
CA PRO A 149 -11.86 -1.20 -7.41
C PRO A 149 -11.48 -0.07 -8.40
N TYR A 150 -10.86 1.00 -7.91
CA TYR A 150 -10.43 2.12 -8.73
C TYR A 150 -9.02 1.88 -9.29
N PHE A 151 -8.75 2.38 -10.50
CA PHE A 151 -7.46 2.21 -11.18
C PHE A 151 -7.13 3.45 -12.02
N ASP A 152 -5.94 3.46 -12.64
CA ASP A 152 -5.42 4.53 -13.52
C ASP A 152 -4.97 5.81 -12.78
N TYR A 153 -4.40 6.79 -13.51
CA TYR A 153 -3.84 8.04 -12.98
C TYR A 153 -4.78 8.80 -12.04
N ASP A 154 -6.07 8.77 -12.34
CA ASP A 154 -7.09 9.52 -11.63
C ASP A 154 -8.01 8.63 -10.79
N CYS A 155 -7.62 7.38 -10.51
CA CYS A 155 -8.45 6.44 -9.74
C CYS A 155 -9.90 6.42 -10.24
N LYS A 156 -10.05 6.32 -11.56
CA LYS A 156 -11.36 6.22 -12.19
C LYS A 156 -11.94 4.85 -11.83
N TYR A 157 -13.25 4.83 -11.68
CA TYR A 157 -13.96 3.58 -11.48
C TYR A 157 -13.93 2.84 -12.80
N VAL A 158 -13.13 1.78 -12.87
CA VAL A 158 -13.01 1.01 -14.08
C VAL A 158 -14.08 -0.08 -14.04
N GLN A 159 -15.18 0.13 -14.77
CA GLN A 159 -16.22 -0.88 -15.03
C GLN A 159 -15.71 -2.04 -15.94
N LEU A 160 -14.40 -2.30 -16.01
CA LEU A 160 -13.88 -3.40 -16.83
C LEU A 160 -14.17 -4.73 -16.14
N GLY A 161 -15.35 -5.28 -16.40
CA GLY A 161 -15.63 -6.73 -16.44
C GLY A 161 -15.40 -7.56 -15.18
N TYR A 162 -14.78 -7.02 -14.13
CA TYR A 162 -14.82 -7.58 -12.81
C TYR A 162 -16.21 -7.28 -12.26
N ASN A 163 -17.12 -8.22 -12.49
CA ASN A 163 -18.33 -8.39 -11.70
C ASN A 163 -17.92 -8.69 -10.25
N ILE A 164 -17.35 -7.70 -9.57
CA ILE A 164 -17.38 -7.64 -8.12
C ILE A 164 -18.80 -7.20 -7.83
N LEU A 165 -19.61 -8.18 -7.45
CA LEU A 165 -20.83 -8.06 -6.66
C LEU A 165 -21.09 -6.60 -6.26
N SER A 166 -22.09 -5.98 -6.89
CA SER A 166 -22.59 -4.67 -6.51
C SER A 166 -22.65 -4.56 -4.98
N PRO A 167 -21.95 -3.59 -4.35
CA PRO A 167 -22.08 -3.36 -2.93
C PRO A 167 -23.47 -2.78 -2.70
N GLY A 168 -24.43 -3.67 -2.43
CA GLY A 168 -25.83 -3.32 -2.22
C GLY A 168 -26.85 -4.37 -2.65
N THR A 169 -26.49 -5.39 -3.44
CA THR A 169 -27.44 -6.49 -3.73
C THR A 169 -27.42 -7.51 -2.59
N PRO A 170 -28.56 -7.79 -1.93
CA PRO A 170 -28.66 -8.82 -0.90
C PRO A 170 -28.12 -10.16 -1.42
N LEU A 171 -27.44 -10.89 -0.54
CA LEU A 171 -26.75 -12.18 -0.74
C LEU A 171 -27.65 -13.37 -1.15
N THR A 172 -28.74 -13.13 -1.89
CA THR A 172 -29.66 -14.17 -2.38
C THR A 172 -29.85 -14.16 -3.90
N SER A 173 -29.02 -13.45 -4.68
CA SER A 173 -29.05 -13.64 -6.14
C SER A 173 -28.51 -15.04 -6.46
N GLN A 174 -29.43 -15.98 -6.72
CA GLN A 174 -29.19 -17.24 -7.40
C GLN A 174 -28.14 -16.99 -8.50
N LYS A 175 -26.93 -17.54 -8.34
CA LYS A 175 -25.87 -17.38 -9.34
C LYS A 175 -26.35 -18.00 -10.64
N CYS A 176 -26.65 -17.18 -11.64
CA CYS A 176 -26.88 -17.63 -12.99
C CYS A 176 -25.58 -18.27 -13.51
N ASP A 177 -25.67 -19.46 -14.11
CA ASP A 177 -24.49 -20.16 -14.61
C ASP A 177 -23.94 -19.50 -15.90
N GLY A 178 -22.61 -19.49 -16.05
CA GLY A 178 -21.92 -19.03 -17.25
C GLY A 178 -21.88 -17.50 -17.45
N TYR A 179 -22.05 -17.04 -18.70
CA TYR A 179 -22.02 -15.63 -19.10
C TYR A 179 -23.39 -14.94 -19.03
N CYS A 180 -24.26 -15.44 -18.14
CA CYS A 180 -25.57 -14.87 -17.91
C CYS A 180 -25.49 -13.65 -16.97
N LEU A 181 -26.26 -12.61 -17.27
CA LEU A 181 -26.43 -11.43 -16.43
C LEU A 181 -27.66 -11.58 -15.54
N GLU A 182 -28.77 -12.05 -16.10
CA GLU A 182 -30.05 -12.27 -15.40
C GLU A 182 -30.66 -13.60 -15.86
N CYS A 183 -31.12 -14.43 -14.92
CA CYS A 183 -31.75 -15.71 -15.18
C CYS A 183 -33.08 -15.82 -14.44
N ASP A 184 -33.98 -16.63 -14.98
CA ASP A 184 -35.25 -16.96 -14.34
C ASP A 184 -35.08 -17.95 -13.18
N GLU A 185 -36.19 -18.28 -12.51
CA GLU A 185 -36.21 -19.24 -11.39
C GLU A 185 -35.75 -20.66 -11.78
N GLN A 186 -35.81 -21.00 -13.07
CA GLN A 186 -35.34 -22.26 -13.65
C GLN A 186 -33.86 -22.21 -14.06
N ARG A 187 -33.18 -21.08 -13.78
CA ARG A 187 -31.81 -20.75 -14.21
C ARG A 187 -31.64 -20.64 -15.72
N SER A 188 -32.72 -20.46 -16.49
CA SER A 188 -32.62 -20.10 -17.90
C SER A 188 -32.21 -18.64 -18.01
N CYS A 189 -31.20 -18.36 -18.83
CA CYS A 189 -30.70 -17.01 -18.97
C CYS A 189 -31.71 -16.12 -19.71
N ILE A 190 -32.20 -15.08 -19.05
CA ILE A 190 -33.06 -14.05 -19.64
C ILE A 190 -32.19 -13.03 -20.40
N GLN A 191 -31.08 -12.60 -19.79
CA GLN A 191 -30.21 -11.58 -20.35
C GLN A 191 -28.74 -12.02 -20.33
N CYS A 192 -28.08 -12.01 -21.49
CA CYS A 192 -26.65 -12.28 -21.61
C CYS A 192 -25.80 -11.08 -21.20
N ARG A 193 -24.60 -11.35 -20.68
CA ARG A 193 -23.57 -10.32 -20.49
C ARG A 193 -23.13 -9.79 -21.86
N GLU A 194 -22.77 -8.50 -21.91
CA GLU A 194 -22.23 -7.90 -23.14
C GLU A 194 -21.04 -8.73 -23.66
N GLY A 195 -21.00 -8.94 -24.98
CA GLY A 195 -19.99 -9.79 -25.62
C GLY A 195 -20.40 -11.23 -25.76
N PHE A 196 -21.55 -11.61 -25.21
CA PHE A 196 -22.13 -12.94 -25.30
C PHE A 196 -23.59 -12.88 -25.73
N SER A 197 -24.05 -13.93 -26.39
CA SER A 197 -25.45 -14.09 -26.80
C SER A 197 -25.86 -15.54 -26.71
N LYS A 198 -27.17 -15.79 -26.79
CA LYS A 198 -27.69 -17.14 -26.95
C LYS A 198 -27.37 -17.64 -28.36
N ARG A 199 -27.09 -18.94 -28.53
CA ARG A 199 -26.85 -19.51 -29.86
C ARG A 199 -28.17 -19.66 -30.62
N GLN A 200 -29.23 -19.99 -29.89
CA GLN A 200 -30.62 -20.05 -30.33
C GLN A 200 -31.52 -19.35 -29.30
N ALA A 201 -32.70 -18.87 -29.71
CA ALA A 201 -33.56 -18.08 -28.83
C ALA A 201 -34.01 -18.83 -27.55
N ASP A 202 -34.10 -20.16 -27.66
CA ASP A 202 -34.51 -21.12 -26.63
C ASP A 202 -33.35 -21.67 -25.78
N ASP A 203 -32.10 -21.26 -26.05
CA ASP A 203 -30.98 -21.69 -25.21
C ASP A 203 -31.13 -21.14 -23.79
N ASN A 204 -30.89 -22.02 -22.82
CA ASN A 204 -30.88 -21.66 -21.40
C ASN A 204 -29.59 -20.92 -20.98
N GLY A 205 -28.61 -20.75 -21.88
CA GLY A 205 -27.32 -20.16 -21.55
C GLY A 205 -26.74 -19.27 -22.66
N CYS A 206 -25.84 -18.36 -22.25
CA CYS A 206 -25.15 -17.44 -23.15
C CYS A 206 -23.78 -18.01 -23.53
N GLN A 207 -23.74 -18.78 -24.63
CA GLN A 207 -22.54 -19.49 -25.06
C GLN A 207 -21.90 -18.89 -26.33
N LEU A 208 -22.63 -18.07 -27.08
CA LEU A 208 -22.13 -17.47 -28.31
C LEU A 208 -21.27 -16.25 -27.98
N GLN A 209 -19.96 -16.32 -28.23
CA GLN A 209 -19.05 -15.20 -28.05
C GLN A 209 -19.07 -14.27 -29.26
N CYS A 210 -19.28 -12.98 -29.05
CA CYS A 210 -19.62 -12.04 -30.11
C CYS A 210 -18.45 -11.28 -30.73
N SER A 211 -17.22 -11.81 -30.69
CA SER A 211 -16.04 -11.25 -31.40
C SER A 211 -15.90 -9.72 -31.32
N GLY A 212 -16.09 -9.15 -30.13
CA GLY A 212 -15.99 -7.71 -29.90
C GLY A 212 -17.28 -6.91 -30.06
N PHE A 213 -18.38 -7.50 -30.52
CA PHE A 213 -19.71 -6.89 -30.51
C PHE A 213 -20.41 -7.03 -29.16
N ARG A 214 -21.29 -6.10 -28.81
CA ARG A 214 -22.08 -6.18 -27.56
C ARG A 214 -23.05 -7.36 -27.55
N ALA A 215 -23.62 -7.68 -28.71
CA ALA A 215 -24.48 -8.84 -28.95
C ALA A 215 -24.37 -9.31 -30.41
N CYS A 216 -24.67 -10.58 -30.65
CA CYS A 216 -24.53 -11.22 -31.95
C CYS A 216 -25.51 -12.39 -32.11
N TYR A 217 -25.69 -12.83 -33.35
CA TYR A 217 -26.45 -14.04 -33.67
C TYR A 217 -25.74 -14.82 -34.77
N LEU A 218 -26.12 -16.09 -34.94
CA LEU A 218 -25.66 -16.91 -36.05
C LEU A 218 -26.59 -16.75 -37.25
N ASP A 219 -26.03 -16.52 -38.43
CA ASP A 219 -26.78 -16.59 -39.68
C ASP A 219 -27.10 -18.04 -40.08
N SER A 220 -27.81 -18.20 -41.20
CA SER A 220 -28.15 -19.51 -41.76
C SER A 220 -26.91 -20.38 -42.09
N SER A 221 -25.75 -19.76 -42.24
CA SER A 221 -24.47 -20.41 -42.54
C SER A 221 -23.58 -20.58 -41.29
N GLN A 222 -24.12 -20.34 -40.09
CA GLN A 222 -23.39 -20.40 -38.81
C GLN A 222 -22.26 -19.36 -38.68
N ASN A 223 -22.31 -18.26 -39.43
CA ASN A 223 -21.41 -17.12 -39.22
C ASN A 223 -21.96 -16.19 -38.13
N ILE A 224 -21.05 -15.63 -37.33
CA ILE A 224 -21.40 -14.66 -36.29
C ILE A 224 -21.64 -13.31 -36.96
N ILE A 225 -22.87 -12.80 -36.87
CA ILE A 225 -23.24 -11.45 -37.28
C ILE A 225 -23.45 -10.59 -36.02
N GLY A 226 -22.72 -9.49 -35.93
CA GLY A 226 -22.87 -8.51 -34.84
C GLY A 226 -24.08 -7.62 -35.04
N ASN A 227 -24.86 -7.37 -33.98
CA ASN A 227 -26.14 -6.66 -34.10
C ASN A 227 -26.20 -5.31 -33.33
N TYR A 228 -25.28 -5.04 -32.40
CA TYR A 228 -25.41 -3.91 -31.46
C TYR A 228 -24.11 -3.18 -31.13
N GLY A 229 -23.39 -2.74 -32.17
CA GLY A 229 -22.14 -1.99 -31.99
C GLY A 229 -21.04 -2.79 -31.27
N CYS A 230 -19.89 -2.16 -31.10
CA CYS A 230 -18.75 -2.79 -30.46
C CYS A 230 -18.78 -2.65 -28.94
N LEU A 231 -18.19 -3.63 -28.25
CA LEU A 231 -17.87 -3.57 -26.83
C LEU A 231 -17.01 -2.33 -26.56
N PRO A 232 -17.07 -1.74 -25.36
CA PRO A 232 -16.05 -0.80 -24.92
C PRO A 232 -14.66 -1.42 -25.14
N GLY A 233 -13.74 -0.69 -25.77
CA GLY A 233 -12.45 -1.27 -26.15
C GLY A 233 -12.39 -1.89 -27.57
N TRP A 234 -13.49 -1.86 -28.34
CA TRP A 234 -13.52 -2.32 -29.74
C TRP A 234 -14.08 -1.27 -30.72
N MET A 235 -13.45 -1.14 -31.89
CA MET A 235 -13.83 -0.18 -32.94
C MET A 235 -14.51 -0.90 -34.11
N MET A 236 -15.57 -0.30 -34.65
CA MET A 236 -16.26 -0.85 -35.82
C MET A 236 -15.56 -0.40 -37.10
N HIS A 237 -15.04 -1.34 -37.88
CA HIS A 237 -14.49 -1.10 -39.21
C HIS A 237 -15.02 -2.17 -40.15
N GLU A 238 -15.57 -1.76 -41.31
CA GLU A 238 -16.15 -2.69 -42.29
C GLU A 238 -17.13 -3.73 -41.69
N SER A 239 -18.01 -3.29 -40.78
CA SER A 239 -18.98 -4.14 -40.08
C SER A 239 -18.35 -5.27 -39.23
N LYS A 240 -17.11 -5.09 -38.78
CA LYS A 240 -16.41 -5.94 -37.81
C LYS A 240 -15.91 -5.10 -36.65
N CYS A 241 -15.91 -5.67 -35.46
CA CYS A 241 -15.28 -5.07 -34.30
C CYS A 241 -13.81 -5.50 -34.24
N TYR A 242 -12.90 -4.53 -34.24
CA TYR A 242 -11.48 -4.77 -34.02
C TYR A 242 -11.08 -4.25 -32.65
N THR A 243 -10.19 -4.94 -31.96
CA THR A 243 -9.52 -4.37 -30.79
C THR A 243 -8.66 -3.21 -31.29
N SER A 244 -9.17 -1.98 -31.20
CA SER A 244 -8.28 -0.84 -31.25
C SER A 244 -7.46 -0.91 -29.97
N THR A 245 -6.17 -1.15 -30.08
CA THR A 245 -5.24 -0.90 -28.95
C THR A 245 -5.15 0.59 -28.60
N ILE A 246 -5.93 1.45 -29.27
CA ILE A 246 -5.90 2.91 -29.22
C ILE A 246 -7.24 3.41 -28.63
N TYR A 247 -7.47 3.18 -27.34
CA TYR A 247 -8.54 3.83 -26.55
C TYR A 247 -7.99 5.02 -25.80
N TYR A 248 -7.54 6.03 -26.55
CA TYR A 248 -7.00 7.23 -25.93
C TYR A 248 -7.91 8.45 -26.11
N CYS A 249 -9.08 8.29 -26.74
CA CYS A 249 -10.06 9.35 -27.00
C CYS A 249 -11.34 9.19 -26.17
N GLU A 250 -11.75 10.24 -25.46
CA GLU A 250 -12.95 10.23 -24.59
C GLU A 250 -14.28 10.27 -25.35
N LEU A 251 -14.30 10.79 -26.57
CA LEU A 251 -15.51 10.91 -27.38
C LEU A 251 -15.53 9.85 -28.49
N PRO A 252 -16.72 9.33 -28.86
CA PRO A 252 -16.83 8.36 -29.93
C PRO A 252 -16.30 8.97 -31.23
N TYR A 253 -15.37 8.25 -31.87
CA TYR A 253 -14.85 8.58 -33.19
C TYR A 253 -16.00 8.91 -34.14
N ASN A 254 -15.99 10.13 -34.69
CA ASN A 254 -16.93 10.49 -35.75
C ASN A 254 -16.46 9.81 -37.03
N ALA A 255 -16.95 8.59 -37.25
CA ALA A 255 -16.49 7.69 -38.32
C ALA A 255 -16.69 8.24 -39.75
N GLN A 256 -17.40 9.37 -39.91
CA GLN A 256 -17.76 9.89 -41.23
C GLN A 256 -16.68 10.73 -41.93
N PHE A 257 -15.72 11.36 -41.23
CA PHE A 257 -14.84 12.37 -41.90
C PHE A 257 -13.36 12.42 -41.49
N GLY A 258 -12.82 11.36 -40.88
CA GLY A 258 -11.37 11.23 -40.68
C GLY A 258 -10.97 10.98 -39.23
N PHE A 259 -9.76 10.44 -39.06
CA PHE A 259 -9.25 9.83 -37.83
C PHE A 259 -8.78 10.85 -36.78
N GLY A 260 -9.58 11.89 -36.50
CA GLY A 260 -9.27 12.92 -35.51
C GLY A 260 -9.84 12.61 -34.12
N CYS A 261 -9.08 12.93 -33.09
CA CYS A 261 -9.49 12.89 -31.70
C CYS A 261 -9.73 14.31 -31.17
N GLU A 262 -10.88 14.59 -30.56
CA GLU A 262 -11.14 15.93 -30.00
C GLU A 262 -10.64 16.07 -28.56
N LYS A 263 -10.73 14.98 -27.80
CA LYS A 263 -10.36 14.96 -26.38
C LYS A 263 -9.77 13.62 -26.01
N CYS A 264 -8.61 13.67 -25.36
CA CYS A 264 -7.93 12.47 -24.88
C CYS A 264 -8.44 12.03 -23.51
N PHE A 265 -8.33 10.73 -23.22
CA PHE A 265 -8.43 10.21 -21.86
C PHE A 265 -7.33 10.80 -20.99
N ASP A 266 -7.60 10.91 -19.68
CA ASP A 266 -6.57 11.25 -18.70
C ASP A 266 -5.35 10.32 -18.81
N GLY A 267 -4.15 10.88 -18.66
CA GLY A 267 -2.89 10.18 -18.97
C GLY A 267 -2.44 10.32 -20.43
N PHE A 268 -3.19 11.03 -21.27
CA PHE A 268 -2.82 11.34 -22.65
C PHE A 268 -3.01 12.83 -22.97
N PHE A 269 -2.27 13.34 -23.96
CA PHE A 269 -2.41 14.69 -24.51
C PHE A 269 -2.70 14.65 -26.00
N LEU A 270 -3.34 15.71 -26.48
CA LEU A 270 -3.68 15.84 -27.89
C LEU A 270 -2.48 16.37 -28.68
N GLY A 271 -1.97 15.58 -29.60
CA GLY A 271 -0.94 15.97 -30.57
C GLY A 271 -1.48 15.96 -32.00
N LYS A 272 -0.79 16.63 -32.91
CA LYS A 272 -1.12 16.72 -34.33
C LYS A 272 -0.31 15.71 -35.13
N VAL A 273 -0.90 15.15 -36.17
CA VAL A 273 -0.23 14.29 -37.15
C VAL A 273 -0.55 14.83 -38.53
N HIS A 274 0.46 14.85 -39.39
CA HIS A 274 0.29 15.23 -40.79
C HIS A 274 0.00 13.96 -41.61
N ALA A 275 -1.10 13.95 -42.36
CA ALA A 275 -1.40 12.87 -43.30
C ALA A 275 -2.18 13.40 -44.49
N MET A 276 -1.66 13.17 -45.71
CA MET A 276 -2.32 13.50 -46.98
C MET A 276 -2.83 14.96 -47.04
N ASP A 277 -1.95 15.93 -46.78
CA ASP A 277 -2.23 17.37 -46.78
C ASP A 277 -3.24 17.88 -45.74
N ASN A 278 -3.71 17.01 -44.85
CA ASN A 278 -4.57 17.36 -43.73
C ASN A 278 -3.89 17.10 -42.38
N TYR A 279 -4.35 17.83 -41.36
CA TYR A 279 -3.93 17.63 -39.98
C TYR A 279 -4.99 16.83 -39.23
N TYR A 280 -4.56 15.72 -38.63
CA TYR A 280 -5.38 14.94 -37.71
C TYR A 280 -4.83 15.12 -36.31
N THR A 281 -5.70 14.96 -35.31
CA THR A 281 -5.30 14.99 -33.91
C THR A 281 -5.33 13.57 -33.35
N TYR A 282 -4.26 13.18 -32.67
CA TYR A 282 -4.09 11.89 -32.03
C TYR A 282 -3.73 12.09 -30.57
N CYS A 283 -4.04 11.11 -29.75
CA CYS A 283 -3.68 11.12 -28.34
C CYS A 283 -2.35 10.42 -28.12
N TYR A 284 -1.41 11.16 -27.54
CA TYR A 284 -0.10 10.70 -27.16
C TYR A 284 -0.06 10.47 -25.66
N GLN A 285 0.64 9.44 -25.23
CA GLN A 285 0.76 9.10 -23.83
C GLN A 285 1.69 10.09 -23.12
N TYR A 286 1.24 10.62 -21.98
CA TYR A 286 2.15 11.24 -21.02
C TYR A 286 3.10 10.18 -20.45
N ASP A 287 4.28 10.60 -20.00
CA ASP A 287 5.15 9.73 -19.22
C ASP A 287 4.41 9.25 -17.96
N LYS A 288 4.30 7.94 -17.85
CA LYS A 288 3.58 7.28 -16.76
C LYS A 288 4.22 7.51 -15.38
N ASN A 289 5.52 7.74 -15.38
CA ASN A 289 6.31 7.90 -14.17
C ASN A 289 6.58 9.37 -13.87
N CYS A 290 5.72 10.26 -14.39
CA CYS A 290 5.76 11.69 -14.12
C CYS A 290 4.35 12.23 -13.93
N HIS A 291 4.18 13.26 -13.09
CA HIS A 291 2.88 13.96 -12.99
C HIS A 291 2.66 14.81 -14.23
N LYS A 292 1.44 14.90 -14.76
CA LYS A 292 1.14 15.63 -16.02
C LYS A 292 1.61 17.09 -15.99
N GLU A 293 1.50 17.75 -14.85
CA GLU A 293 1.92 19.16 -14.67
C GLU A 293 3.44 19.33 -14.56
N ARG A 294 4.19 18.23 -14.44
CA ARG A 294 5.67 18.22 -14.41
C ARG A 294 6.27 17.78 -15.73
N GLN A 295 5.45 17.58 -16.75
CA GLN A 295 5.89 17.14 -18.07
C GLN A 295 6.05 18.29 -19.03
N ILE A 296 7.06 18.18 -19.90
CA ILE A 296 7.31 19.07 -21.02
C ILE A 296 6.91 18.33 -22.27
N ILE A 297 6.04 18.91 -23.07
CA ILE A 297 5.77 18.41 -24.40
C ILE A 297 6.49 19.33 -25.39
N GLN A 298 7.51 18.81 -26.05
CA GLN A 298 8.18 19.51 -27.15
C GLN A 298 7.67 18.95 -28.47
N GLU A 299 7.11 19.83 -29.29
CA GLU A 299 6.73 19.53 -30.66
C GLU A 299 7.91 19.81 -31.59
N ILE A 300 8.35 18.81 -32.33
CA ILE A 300 9.44 18.88 -33.30
C ILE A 300 8.88 18.48 -34.66
N ARG A 301 9.19 19.25 -35.70
CA ARG A 301 8.93 18.84 -37.08
C ARG A 301 10.16 18.17 -37.65
N ASP A 302 9.98 17.01 -38.25
CA ASP A 302 11.05 16.37 -39.00
C ASP A 302 11.21 16.98 -40.41
N PRO A 303 12.25 16.60 -41.17
CA PRO A 303 12.48 17.13 -42.52
C PRO A 303 11.34 16.86 -43.51
N GLN A 304 10.49 15.86 -43.24
CA GLN A 304 9.31 15.50 -44.01
C GLN A 304 8.06 16.32 -43.60
N ASN A 305 8.21 17.26 -42.66
CA ASN A 305 7.14 18.06 -42.06
C ASN A 305 6.16 17.24 -41.20
N ASP A 306 6.58 16.05 -40.76
CA ASP A 306 5.80 15.24 -39.82
C ASP A 306 6.06 15.71 -38.37
N TYR A 307 5.00 15.75 -37.56
CA TYR A 307 5.11 16.10 -36.15
C TYR A 307 5.63 14.92 -35.33
N LYS A 308 6.62 15.21 -34.50
CA LYS A 308 7.16 14.33 -33.47
C LYS A 308 7.01 15.03 -32.13
N TYR A 309 6.52 14.29 -31.14
CA TYR A 309 6.37 14.79 -29.78
C TYR A 309 7.41 14.14 -28.89
N PHE A 310 8.17 14.98 -28.19
CA PHE A 310 9.10 14.57 -27.16
C PHE A 310 8.51 14.93 -25.81
N VAL A 311 8.25 13.91 -25.00
CA VAL A 311 7.65 14.06 -23.67
C VAL A 311 8.75 13.94 -22.63
N GLY A 312 9.16 15.10 -22.10
CA GLY A 312 10.11 15.25 -21.00
C GLY A 312 9.43 15.30 -19.64
N CYS A 313 10.18 15.04 -18.58
CA CYS A 313 9.73 15.22 -17.21
C CYS A 313 10.78 16.00 -16.41
N TYR A 314 10.40 17.10 -15.76
CA TYR A 314 11.35 17.86 -14.92
C TYR A 314 11.71 17.13 -13.62
N GLN A 315 10.80 16.30 -13.11
CA GLN A 315 10.99 15.57 -11.87
C GLN A 315 10.14 14.30 -11.89
N CYS A 316 10.81 13.16 -11.97
CA CYS A 316 10.16 11.86 -11.98
C CYS A 316 9.43 11.55 -10.66
N ASP A 317 8.49 10.62 -10.75
CA ASP A 317 7.86 10.02 -9.59
C ASP A 317 8.92 9.29 -8.72
N PRO A 318 8.63 9.11 -7.41
CA PRO A 318 9.49 8.36 -6.51
C PRO A 318 9.90 6.98 -7.09
N GLY A 319 11.21 6.72 -7.13
CA GLY A 319 11.79 5.47 -7.65
C GLY A 319 12.12 5.46 -9.15
N TYR A 320 11.95 6.59 -9.84
CA TYR A 320 12.30 6.75 -11.24
C TYR A 320 13.29 7.92 -11.42
N ILE A 321 14.16 7.84 -12.42
CA ILE A 321 15.06 8.92 -12.82
C ILE A 321 14.91 9.25 -14.30
N GLN A 322 15.17 10.50 -14.64
CA GLN A 322 15.33 10.92 -16.02
C GLN A 322 16.80 10.74 -16.41
N PHE A 323 17.04 10.04 -17.51
CA PHE A 323 18.39 9.91 -18.06
C PHE A 323 18.66 11.06 -19.03
N GLU A 324 19.87 11.63 -19.06
CA GLU A 324 20.19 12.72 -20.02
C GLU A 324 19.96 12.31 -21.49
N SER A 325 20.12 11.00 -21.79
CA SER A 325 19.89 10.43 -23.12
C SER A 325 18.42 10.19 -23.47
N TYR A 326 17.50 10.23 -22.50
CA TYR A 326 16.10 9.90 -22.68
C TYR A 326 15.20 10.92 -21.99
N SER A 327 14.19 11.45 -22.69
CA SER A 327 13.23 12.36 -22.06
C SER A 327 12.39 11.73 -20.95
N TYR A 328 12.30 10.41 -20.92
CA TYR A 328 11.34 9.70 -20.09
C TYR A 328 11.98 9.12 -18.82
N CYS A 329 11.17 9.09 -17.77
CA CYS A 329 11.45 8.56 -16.46
C CYS A 329 11.49 7.03 -16.50
N GLN A 330 12.67 6.48 -16.22
CA GLN A 330 12.92 5.04 -16.19
C GLN A 330 13.20 4.56 -14.78
N LYS A 331 12.85 3.29 -14.52
CA LYS A 331 13.19 2.64 -13.26
C LYS A 331 14.70 2.40 -13.23
N ILE A 332 15.32 2.68 -12.08
CA ILE A 332 16.75 2.42 -11.89
C ILE A 332 16.93 0.91 -11.69
N SER A 333 17.41 0.20 -12.70
CA SER A 333 17.77 -1.21 -12.55
C SER A 333 19.28 -1.47 -12.58
N SER A 334 20.11 -0.47 -12.92
CA SER A 334 21.51 -0.72 -13.29
C SER A 334 22.59 0.08 -12.56
N PHE A 335 22.26 1.17 -11.84
CA PHE A 335 23.31 2.09 -11.34
C PHE A 335 23.58 2.04 -9.84
N LYS A 336 22.60 1.66 -9.01
CA LYS A 336 22.81 1.43 -7.58
C LYS A 336 21.97 0.25 -7.12
N GLU A 337 22.62 -0.89 -6.97
CA GLU A 337 21.97 -2.08 -6.43
C GLU A 337 21.35 -1.73 -5.07
N TYR A 338 20.14 -2.22 -4.87
CA TYR A 338 19.39 -2.13 -3.62
C TYR A 338 18.79 -0.79 -3.20
N CYS A 339 18.73 0.20 -4.09
CA CYS A 339 18.06 1.47 -3.79
C CYS A 339 16.61 1.49 -4.29
N ILE A 340 15.69 1.92 -3.43
CA ILE A 340 14.27 2.15 -3.78
C ILE A 340 14.09 3.58 -4.27
N LEU A 341 14.65 4.55 -3.56
CA LEU A 341 14.51 5.99 -3.85
C LEU A 341 15.89 6.61 -3.98
N LEU A 342 16.03 7.50 -4.95
CA LEU A 342 17.21 8.32 -5.14
C LEU A 342 16.92 9.77 -4.82
N ASP A 343 17.98 10.54 -4.62
CA ASP A 343 17.93 11.99 -4.57
C ASP A 343 17.54 12.60 -5.91
N LEU A 344 17.32 13.92 -5.89
CA LEU A 344 16.89 14.66 -7.08
C LEU A 344 17.91 14.58 -8.22
N GLN A 345 19.18 14.31 -7.90
CA GLN A 345 20.25 14.15 -8.89
C GLN A 345 20.33 12.74 -9.44
N GLY A 346 19.63 11.76 -8.85
CA GLY A 346 19.77 10.35 -9.17
C GLY A 346 21.13 9.79 -8.77
N ILE A 347 21.88 10.49 -7.91
CA ILE A 347 23.24 10.11 -7.53
C ILE A 347 23.19 9.31 -6.24
N ASN A 348 22.52 9.79 -5.20
CA ASN A 348 22.53 9.16 -3.87
C ASN A 348 21.22 8.43 -3.60
N CYS A 349 21.30 7.33 -2.87
CA CYS A 349 20.12 6.66 -2.35
C CYS A 349 19.55 7.45 -1.18
N ILE A 350 18.23 7.56 -1.12
CA ILE A 350 17.48 8.16 -0.02
C ILE A 350 16.71 7.08 0.75
N ALA A 351 16.41 5.97 0.08
CA ALA A 351 15.81 4.80 0.68
C ALA A 351 16.37 3.54 0.03
N CYS A 352 16.64 2.54 0.85
CA CYS A 352 17.14 1.24 0.44
C CYS A 352 16.04 0.19 0.47
N TYR A 353 16.25 -0.94 -0.21
CA TYR A 353 15.40 -2.12 -0.03
C TYR A 353 15.41 -2.58 1.43
N PRO A 354 14.38 -3.32 1.85
CA PRO A 354 14.39 -4.00 3.14
C PRO A 354 15.71 -4.76 3.33
N SER A 355 16.28 -4.70 4.53
CA SER A 355 17.55 -5.35 4.91
C SER A 355 18.81 -4.70 4.33
N PHE A 356 18.69 -3.48 3.80
CA PHE A 356 19.84 -2.67 3.39
C PHE A 356 19.81 -1.33 4.11
N ALA A 357 20.89 -0.98 4.82
CA ALA A 357 21.08 0.29 5.51
C ALA A 357 21.63 1.36 4.56
N LEU A 358 21.04 2.56 4.61
CA LEU A 358 21.57 3.71 3.89
C LEU A 358 22.87 4.16 4.55
N GLN A 359 23.93 4.21 3.76
CA GLN A 359 25.24 4.65 4.19
C GLN A 359 25.39 6.18 4.00
N PRO A 360 26.31 6.83 4.75
CA PRO A 360 26.55 8.27 4.61
C PRO A 360 26.97 8.72 3.20
N ASP A 361 27.50 7.81 2.39
CA ASP A 361 27.90 8.06 0.99
C ASP A 361 26.76 7.89 -0.01
N GLY A 362 25.52 7.69 0.46
CA GLY A 362 24.36 7.52 -0.41
C GLY A 362 24.32 6.16 -1.11
N THR A 363 24.94 5.13 -0.55
CA THR A 363 24.84 3.73 -1.01
C THR A 363 24.00 2.89 -0.05
N CYS A 364 23.52 1.74 -0.50
CA CYS A 364 22.76 0.79 0.30
C CYS A 364 23.60 -0.45 0.57
N LYS A 365 23.80 -0.78 1.85
CA LYS A 365 24.61 -1.94 2.27
C LYS A 365 23.74 -2.90 3.05
N TYR A 366 23.83 -4.20 2.76
CA TYR A 366 23.12 -5.22 3.52
C TYR A 366 23.42 -5.09 5.02
N PHE A 367 22.37 -5.12 5.84
CA PHE A 367 22.48 -5.11 7.29
C PHE A 367 21.51 -6.14 7.87
N GLN A 368 21.89 -6.70 9.01
CA GLN A 368 21.08 -7.65 9.74
C GLN A 368 21.35 -7.44 11.22
N CYS A 369 20.29 -7.35 12.02
CA CYS A 369 20.41 -7.19 13.46
C CYS A 369 20.99 -8.44 14.12
N GLU A 370 21.57 -8.28 15.31
CA GLU A 370 21.92 -9.43 16.12
C GLU A 370 20.68 -10.26 16.48
N PRO A 371 20.80 -11.59 16.65
CA PRO A 371 19.65 -12.50 16.77
C PRO A 371 18.67 -12.19 17.91
N GLN A 372 19.13 -11.53 18.98
CA GLN A 372 18.28 -11.12 20.10
C GLN A 372 17.44 -9.87 19.80
N CYS A 373 17.83 -9.06 18.81
CA CYS A 373 17.08 -7.87 18.44
C CYS A 373 16.00 -8.22 17.41
N SER A 374 14.76 -7.79 17.64
CA SER A 374 13.75 -7.81 16.57
C SER A 374 13.95 -6.65 15.58
N THR A 375 14.43 -5.51 16.07
CA THR A 375 14.89 -4.38 15.25
C THR A 375 16.12 -3.76 15.91
N CYS A 376 16.98 -3.12 15.13
CA CYS A 376 18.22 -2.49 15.59
C CYS A 376 18.47 -1.17 14.85
N LEU A 377 19.50 -0.44 15.28
CA LEU A 377 19.99 0.72 14.53
C LEU A 377 20.75 0.29 13.27
N ASP A 378 20.47 0.94 12.15
CA ASP A 378 21.12 0.67 10.85
C ASP A 378 22.67 0.79 10.91
N ASN A 379 23.20 1.63 11.81
CA ASN A 379 24.63 1.85 12.00
C ASN A 379 25.26 1.03 13.13
N ASP A 380 24.45 0.36 13.96
CA ASP A 380 24.89 -0.49 15.06
C ASP A 380 23.93 -1.68 15.22
N PRO A 381 24.22 -2.82 14.56
CA PRO A 381 23.37 -4.02 14.63
C PRO A 381 23.21 -4.63 16.02
N SER A 382 24.10 -4.30 16.95
CA SER A 382 24.06 -4.78 18.34
C SER A 382 23.15 -3.93 19.22
N PHE A 383 22.86 -2.70 18.80
CA PHE A 383 21.94 -1.81 19.51
C PHE A 383 20.50 -2.15 19.15
N CYS A 384 19.84 -2.96 20.00
CA CYS A 384 18.45 -3.35 19.82
C CYS A 384 17.51 -2.18 20.08
N THR A 385 16.59 -1.95 19.16
CA THR A 385 15.58 -0.89 19.24
C THR A 385 14.20 -1.45 19.57
N THR A 386 13.97 -2.72 19.26
CA THR A 386 12.95 -3.56 19.89
C THR A 386 13.50 -4.96 20.08
N CYS A 387 12.95 -5.65 21.07
CA CYS A 387 13.26 -7.04 21.37
C CYS A 387 12.07 -7.93 21.03
N ASP A 388 12.30 -9.24 21.02
CA ASP A 388 11.24 -10.20 20.75
C ASP A 388 10.25 -10.22 21.93
N SER A 389 9.13 -9.54 21.76
CA SER A 389 8.08 -9.49 22.79
C SER A 389 7.50 -10.87 23.11
N THR A 390 7.62 -11.86 22.21
CA THR A 390 7.18 -13.23 22.48
C THR A 390 8.07 -13.93 23.51
N GLN A 391 9.29 -13.42 23.70
CA GLN A 391 10.25 -13.88 24.69
C GLN A 391 10.18 -13.09 26.00
N ASN A 392 9.18 -12.23 26.20
CA ASN A 392 9.07 -11.36 27.39
C ASN A 392 10.27 -10.42 27.57
N GLU A 393 10.78 -9.86 26.47
CA GLU A 393 11.90 -8.92 26.49
C GLU A 393 11.48 -7.50 26.09
N ILE A 394 12.17 -6.51 26.64
CA ILE A 394 12.11 -5.08 26.29
C ILE A 394 13.52 -4.55 26.01
N ALA A 395 13.65 -3.71 24.99
CA ALA A 395 14.86 -2.95 24.74
C ALA A 395 15.04 -1.87 25.82
N ASP A 396 16.18 -1.90 26.51
CA ASP A 396 16.61 -0.88 27.47
C ASP A 396 18.07 -0.51 27.18
N ASN A 397 18.30 0.75 26.77
CA ASN A 397 19.61 1.27 26.34
C ASN A 397 20.32 0.40 25.28
N GLY A 398 19.57 -0.08 24.28
CA GLY A 398 20.13 -0.87 23.18
C GLY A 398 20.32 -2.35 23.49
N ILE A 399 19.94 -2.82 24.69
CA ILE A 399 20.11 -4.21 25.11
C ILE A 399 18.73 -4.79 25.43
N CYS A 400 18.48 -6.02 24.99
CA CYS A 400 17.28 -6.76 25.37
C CYS A 400 17.36 -7.27 26.80
N LYS A 401 16.37 -6.88 27.61
CA LYS A 401 16.22 -7.29 29.01
C LYS A 401 14.83 -7.84 29.24
N CYS A 402 14.67 -8.69 30.23
CA CYS A 402 13.35 -9.20 30.60
C CYS A 402 12.40 -8.07 31.02
N ILE A 403 11.13 -8.16 30.62
CA ILE A 403 10.07 -7.27 31.10
C ILE A 403 9.91 -7.38 32.62
N PRO A 404 9.32 -6.36 33.28
CA PRO A 404 8.97 -6.46 34.69
C PRO A 404 8.12 -7.70 34.99
N ASN A 405 8.39 -8.33 36.13
CA ASN A 405 7.84 -9.62 36.56
C ASN A 405 8.31 -10.81 35.72
N SER A 406 9.47 -10.72 35.06
CA SER A 406 10.13 -11.83 34.39
C SER A 406 11.60 -11.95 34.83
N GLY A 407 12.18 -13.15 34.67
CA GLY A 407 13.59 -13.44 34.93
C GLY A 407 14.21 -14.29 33.83
N LEU A 408 15.53 -14.25 33.67
CA LEU A 408 16.25 -15.00 32.64
C LEU A 408 16.38 -16.48 33.06
N GLN A 409 16.04 -17.42 32.19
CA GLN A 409 16.21 -18.86 32.37
C GLN A 409 16.78 -19.47 31.09
N GLU A 410 17.99 -20.04 31.17
CA GLU A 410 18.66 -20.67 30.02
C GLU A 410 18.75 -19.77 28.76
N GLY A 411 18.78 -18.44 28.97
CA GLY A 411 18.83 -17.46 27.89
C GLY A 411 17.48 -16.95 27.40
N ASN A 412 16.35 -17.36 28.00
CA ASN A 412 15.00 -16.86 27.66
C ASN A 412 14.37 -16.14 28.87
N CYS A 413 13.54 -15.11 28.67
CA CYS A 413 12.82 -14.47 29.77
C CYS A 413 11.49 -15.18 30.09
N THR A 414 11.39 -15.67 31.33
CA THR A 414 10.23 -16.40 31.85
C THR A 414 9.54 -15.55 32.91
N LEU A 415 8.20 -15.50 32.88
CA LEU A 415 7.40 -14.82 33.91
C LEU A 415 7.68 -15.41 35.30
N CYS A 416 7.92 -14.52 36.27
CA CYS A 416 7.98 -14.88 37.68
C CYS A 416 6.62 -15.44 38.10
N LYS A 417 6.62 -16.55 38.84
CA LYS A 417 5.37 -17.19 39.29
C LYS A 417 4.54 -16.30 40.22
N GLU A 418 5.18 -15.30 40.81
CA GLU A 418 4.60 -14.39 41.79
C GLU A 418 4.65 -12.94 41.26
N GLY A 419 3.49 -12.38 40.92
CA GLY A 419 3.33 -11.07 40.25
C GLY A 419 3.74 -9.83 41.06
N TYR A 420 4.34 -10.03 42.24
CA TYR A 420 4.87 -9.00 43.12
C TYR A 420 6.40 -8.82 42.99
N CYS A 421 7.10 -9.75 42.35
CA CYS A 421 8.51 -9.57 41.99
C CYS A 421 8.62 -8.68 40.76
N GLN A 422 9.47 -7.65 40.79
CA GLN A 422 9.87 -6.94 39.58
C GLN A 422 10.88 -7.78 38.78
N GLU A 423 11.79 -8.45 39.46
CA GLU A 423 12.76 -9.41 38.91
C GLU A 423 12.84 -10.61 39.87
N CYS A 424 13.03 -11.83 39.35
CA CYS A 424 13.19 -13.05 40.15
C CYS A 424 14.51 -13.77 39.84
N GLU A 425 14.97 -14.62 40.77
CA GLU A 425 16.21 -15.38 40.62
C GLU A 425 16.15 -16.42 39.49
N LEU A 426 17.27 -16.57 38.77
CA LEU A 426 17.46 -17.52 37.66
C LEU A 426 17.07 -18.97 37.99
N GLU A 427 17.24 -19.40 39.24
CA GLU A 427 17.01 -20.79 39.67
C GLU A 427 15.74 -20.96 40.52
N ASN A 428 15.10 -19.86 40.94
CA ASN A 428 13.92 -19.91 41.81
C ASN A 428 12.96 -18.75 41.52
N PHE A 429 11.93 -19.04 40.73
CA PHE A 429 10.88 -18.09 40.33
C PHE A 429 9.95 -17.62 41.47
N TYR A 430 10.12 -18.16 42.68
CA TYR A 430 9.47 -17.70 43.91
C TYR A 430 10.36 -16.76 44.74
N SER A 431 11.64 -16.60 44.35
CA SER A 431 12.58 -15.68 44.97
C SER A 431 12.65 -14.39 44.15
N CYS A 432 12.17 -13.29 44.70
CA CYS A 432 12.35 -11.97 44.11
C CYS A 432 13.78 -11.44 44.33
N ILE A 433 14.37 -10.81 43.31
CA ILE A 433 15.56 -9.96 43.41
C ILE A 433 15.16 -8.52 43.76
N SER A 434 13.99 -8.09 43.29
CA SER A 434 13.43 -6.77 43.54
C SER A 434 11.90 -6.82 43.53
N CYS A 435 11.25 -5.86 44.19
CA CYS A 435 9.78 -5.80 44.28
C CYS A 435 9.20 -4.80 43.28
N LYS A 436 8.04 -5.12 42.74
CA LYS A 436 7.28 -4.28 41.80
C LYS A 436 7.14 -2.85 42.31
N VAL A 437 7.63 -1.87 41.56
CA VAL A 437 7.50 -0.44 41.92
C VAL A 437 6.02 -0.07 42.09
N GLY A 438 5.70 0.71 43.13
CA GLY A 438 4.32 1.15 43.41
C GLY A 438 3.44 0.11 44.09
N SER A 439 3.92 -1.11 44.33
CA SER A 439 3.16 -2.16 45.05
C SER A 439 3.08 -1.96 46.56
N ASN A 440 3.77 -0.97 47.12
CA ASN A 440 3.97 -0.77 48.57
C ASN A 440 4.56 -2.01 49.27
N ARG A 441 5.44 -2.74 48.59
CA ARG A 441 6.18 -3.89 49.11
C ARG A 441 7.67 -3.58 49.29
N ILE A 442 8.31 -4.30 50.19
CA ILE A 442 9.76 -4.29 50.43
C ILE A 442 10.30 -5.70 50.35
N LEU A 443 11.51 -5.85 49.81
CA LEU A 443 12.18 -7.13 49.68
C LEU A 443 12.72 -7.59 51.04
N ILE A 444 12.23 -8.72 51.54
CA ILE A 444 12.69 -9.36 52.78
C ILE A 444 12.89 -10.84 52.50
N ASN A 445 14.10 -11.36 52.70
CA ASN A 445 14.42 -12.78 52.48
C ASN A 445 13.96 -13.32 51.11
N LYS A 446 14.18 -12.54 50.05
CA LYS A 446 13.76 -12.86 48.67
C LYS A 446 12.23 -12.93 48.46
N GLN A 447 11.44 -12.41 49.38
CA GLN A 447 9.99 -12.26 49.23
C GLN A 447 9.58 -10.80 49.29
N CYS A 448 8.58 -10.41 48.50
CA CYS A 448 8.06 -9.05 48.49
C CYS A 448 6.90 -8.91 49.46
N ASN A 449 7.21 -8.44 50.67
CA ASN A 449 6.25 -8.28 51.75
C ASN A 449 5.71 -6.86 51.81
N CYS A 450 4.48 -6.67 52.26
CA CYS A 450 3.91 -5.34 52.44
C CYS A 450 4.76 -4.50 53.40
N LEU A 451 4.94 -3.22 53.07
CA LEU A 451 5.54 -2.23 53.96
C LEU A 451 4.76 -2.15 55.27
N PHE A 452 5.44 -1.78 56.35
CA PHE A 452 4.79 -1.60 57.65
C PHE A 452 3.65 -0.58 57.57
N GLY A 453 2.47 -0.93 58.08
CA GLY A 453 1.25 -0.12 57.98
C GLY A 453 0.43 -0.35 56.70
N TYR A 454 0.83 -1.31 55.87
CA TYR A 454 0.07 -1.79 54.72
C TYR A 454 -0.29 -3.27 54.91
N TYR A 455 -1.40 -3.71 54.30
CA TYR A 455 -1.83 -5.11 54.29
C TYR A 455 -2.04 -5.59 52.85
N ASP A 456 -1.91 -6.90 52.65
CA ASP A 456 -2.15 -7.55 51.38
C ASP A 456 -3.65 -7.87 51.24
N PRO A 457 -4.38 -7.24 50.31
CA PRO A 457 -5.80 -7.55 50.11
C PRO A 457 -6.02 -8.82 49.27
N GLU A 458 -4.96 -9.52 48.81
CA GLU A 458 -5.05 -10.63 47.85
C GLU A 458 -5.75 -10.24 46.54
N ASN A 459 -5.59 -8.99 46.09
CA ASN A 459 -6.16 -8.53 44.82
C ASN A 459 -5.29 -8.90 43.61
N GLU A 460 -5.89 -8.95 42.41
CA GLU A 460 -5.18 -9.25 41.16
C GLU A 460 -4.07 -8.21 40.86
N ASP A 461 -4.24 -6.96 41.30
CA ASP A 461 -3.26 -5.89 41.09
C ASP A 461 -2.00 -6.05 41.96
N GLN A 462 -2.12 -6.86 43.03
CA GLN A 462 -1.10 -7.20 44.02
C GLN A 462 -0.47 -6.00 44.75
N ILE A 463 -1.23 -4.91 44.89
CA ILE A 463 -0.82 -3.67 45.57
C ILE A 463 -1.25 -3.74 47.04
N CYS A 464 -0.30 -3.60 47.98
CA CYS A 464 -0.64 -3.52 49.39
C CYS A 464 -1.39 -2.21 49.70
N LEU A 465 -2.48 -2.32 50.46
CA LEU A 465 -3.35 -1.21 50.83
C LEU A 465 -2.99 -0.67 52.22
N ARG A 466 -3.09 0.65 52.39
CA ARG A 466 -2.78 1.30 53.67
C ARG A 466 -3.85 0.96 54.70
N ILE A 467 -3.42 0.59 55.91
CA ILE A 467 -4.33 0.40 57.04
C ILE A 467 -4.86 1.78 57.46
N LEU A 468 -6.13 2.05 57.18
CA LEU A 468 -6.83 3.17 57.78
C LEU A 468 -7.24 2.76 59.19
N ILE A 469 -6.47 3.19 60.19
CA ILE A 469 -6.94 3.16 61.58
C ILE A 469 -8.05 4.19 61.64
N LEU A 470 -9.30 3.73 61.53
CA LEU A 470 -10.46 4.50 61.92
C LEU A 470 -10.30 4.77 63.42
N SER A 471 -9.85 5.96 63.76
CA SER A 471 -9.83 6.48 65.12
C SER A 471 -11.26 6.71 65.59
N TYR A 472 -11.98 5.61 65.88
CA TYR A 472 -13.18 5.60 66.70
C TYR A 472 -12.75 5.34 68.15
N PHE A 473 -12.21 6.38 68.78
CA PHE A 473 -12.22 6.51 70.23
C PHE A 473 -12.87 7.86 70.55
N SER A 474 -14.17 7.83 70.79
CA SER A 474 -14.86 8.82 71.61
C SER A 474 -15.72 8.00 72.56
N LEU A 475 -15.19 7.85 73.78
CA LEU A 475 -15.90 7.36 74.96
C LEU A 475 -16.88 8.43 75.44
#